data_AF-A0A5J5BUF7-F1
#
_entry.id   AF-A0A5J5BUF7-F1
#
_cell.length_a   1.000
_cell.length_b   1.000
_cell.length_c   1.000
_cell.angle_alpha   90.00
_cell.angle_beta   90.00
_cell.angle_gamma   90.00
#
_symmetry.space_group_name_H-M   'P 1'
#
loop_
_entity.id
_entity.type
_entity.pdbx_description
1 polymer ?
#
loop_
_entity_poly.entity_id
_entity_poly.type
_entity_poly.pdbx_seq_one_letter_code
_entity_poly.pdbx_strand_id
1 'polypeptide(L)'
;MRDSGEVRWVRGRGDAGEGEVAVIASDIPEVIGATYAVNILFHIPAWAGVLLSGSSTLLLLGLQRFGVRKLKIVISVSVFIMAGCFLGELSYVKPPAANMLMGMFFPKLSGQSASGVAIALLGALIMPHNLFLHSALILSRKDLSF
;
A
#
# COMPACT_ATOMS: atom_id res chain seq x y z
N MET A 1 43.37 12.05 -4.51
CA MET A 1 43.47 10.63 -4.11
C MET A 1 42.64 10.40 -2.85
N ARG A 2 41.36 10.05 -3.01
CA ARG A 2 40.55 9.24 -2.10
C ARG A 2 39.19 8.97 -2.77
N ASP A 3 39.01 7.70 -3.07
CA ASP A 3 37.79 6.96 -3.41
C ASP A 3 36.84 7.46 -4.52
N SER A 4 37.26 7.21 -5.76
CA SER A 4 36.35 6.93 -6.89
C SER A 4 35.90 5.45 -6.91
N GLY A 5 35.58 4.88 -5.74
CA GLY A 5 35.28 3.44 -5.57
C GLY A 5 33.83 3.08 -5.24
N GLU A 6 33.01 4.04 -4.78
CA GLU A 6 31.74 3.70 -4.10
C GLU A 6 30.48 3.80 -4.99
N VAL A 7 30.54 4.49 -6.13
CA VAL A 7 29.38 4.71 -7.02
C VAL A 7 29.25 3.67 -8.14
N ARG A 8 30.03 2.59 -8.11
CA ARG A 8 29.96 1.49 -9.10
C ARG A 8 28.98 0.36 -8.69
N TRP A 9 28.35 0.44 -7.51
CA TRP A 9 27.43 -0.59 -7.02
C TRP A 9 25.97 -0.46 -7.46
N VAL A 10 25.59 0.60 -8.18
CA VAL A 10 24.18 0.84 -8.60
C VAL A 10 23.98 0.61 -10.10
N ARG A 11 24.92 -0.07 -10.75
CA ARG A 11 24.85 -0.39 -12.19
C ARG A 11 25.14 -1.85 -12.48
N GLY A 12 24.72 -2.72 -11.57
CA GLY A 12 24.53 -4.14 -11.84
C GLY A 12 23.23 -4.32 -12.61
N ARG A 13 23.29 -4.95 -13.78
CA ARG A 13 22.13 -5.18 -14.66
C ARG A 13 21.07 -6.15 -14.07
N GLY A 14 21.14 -6.47 -12.78
CA GLY A 14 20.22 -7.34 -12.04
C GLY A 14 19.22 -6.61 -11.13
N ASP A 15 19.50 -5.36 -10.75
CA ASP A 15 18.76 -4.65 -9.70
C ASP A 15 17.43 -4.05 -10.22
N ALA A 16 17.31 -3.88 -11.54
CA ALA A 16 16.07 -3.40 -12.17
C ALA A 16 14.91 -4.40 -12.03
N GLY A 17 15.21 -5.70 -12.01
CA GLY A 17 14.21 -6.75 -11.87
C GLY A 17 13.55 -6.75 -10.49
N GLU A 18 14.30 -6.47 -9.43
CA GLU A 18 13.77 -6.52 -8.06
C GLU A 18 12.72 -5.44 -7.80
N GLY A 19 12.94 -4.23 -8.31
CA GLY A 19 11.99 -3.13 -8.21
C GLY A 19 10.71 -3.36 -9.03
N GLU A 20 10.84 -3.89 -10.25
CA GLU A 20 9.70 -4.20 -11.11
C GLU A 20 8.84 -5.31 -10.51
N VAL A 21 9.48 -6.39 -10.02
CA VAL A 21 8.80 -7.48 -9.33
C VAL A 21 8.11 -6.99 -8.05
N ALA A 22 8.72 -6.09 -7.29
CA ALA A 22 8.11 -5.53 -6.08
C ALA A 22 6.85 -4.69 -6.38
N VAL A 23 6.85 -3.93 -7.49
CA VAL A 23 5.66 -3.18 -7.93
C VAL A 23 4.56 -4.13 -8.38
N ILE A 24 4.88 -5.14 -9.20
CA ILE A 24 3.91 -6.15 -9.66
C ILE A 24 3.33 -6.92 -8.48
N ALA A 25 4.17 -7.33 -7.51
CA ALA A 25 3.73 -8.05 -6.32
C ALA A 25 2.77 -7.23 -5.45
N SER A 26 2.94 -5.90 -5.43
CA SER A 26 2.04 -5.00 -4.71
C SER A 26 0.68 -4.81 -5.38
N ASP A 27 0.58 -5.03 -6.70
CA ASP A 27 -0.66 -4.87 -7.48
C ASP A 27 -1.56 -6.11 -7.41
N ILE A 28 -0.97 -7.30 -7.19
CA ILE A 28 -1.70 -8.58 -7.10
C ILE A 28 -2.83 -8.53 -6.04
N PRO A 29 -2.59 -8.11 -4.78
CA PRO A 29 -3.65 -8.00 -3.78
C PRO A 29 -4.76 -7.01 -4.17
N GLU A 30 -4.43 -5.94 -4.92
CA GLU A 30 -5.41 -4.94 -5.37
C GLU A 30 -6.40 -5.53 -6.37
N VAL A 31 -5.90 -6.24 -7.39
CA VAL A 31 -6.73 -6.91 -8.41
C VAL A 31 -7.60 -7.99 -7.78
N ILE A 32 -7.03 -8.79 -6.86
CA ILE A 32 -7.76 -9.83 -6.13
C ILE A 32 -8.87 -9.19 -5.29
N GLY A 33 -8.56 -8.13 -4.54
CA GLY A 33 -9.52 -7.41 -3.71
C GLY A 33 -10.69 -6.83 -4.52
N ALA A 34 -10.41 -6.17 -5.63
CA ALA A 34 -11.43 -5.62 -6.53
C ALA A 34 -12.34 -6.72 -7.11
N THR A 35 -11.76 -7.86 -7.48
CA THR A 35 -12.50 -9.02 -7.99
C THR A 35 -13.44 -9.61 -6.94
N TYR A 36 -12.95 -9.82 -5.72
CA TYR A 36 -13.78 -10.30 -4.61
C TYR A 36 -14.86 -9.30 -4.22
N ALA A 37 -14.56 -8.00 -4.18
CA ALA A 37 -15.53 -6.96 -3.85
C ALA A 37 -16.70 -6.92 -4.85
N VAL A 38 -16.41 -6.93 -6.15
CA VAL A 38 -17.44 -6.93 -7.20
C VAL A 38 -18.25 -8.24 -7.18
N ASN A 39 -17.59 -9.37 -6.94
CA ASN A 39 -18.25 -10.66 -6.85
C ASN A 39 -19.24 -10.73 -5.66
N ILE A 40 -18.87 -10.18 -4.49
CA ILE A 40 -19.75 -10.18 -3.32
C ILE A 40 -20.87 -9.14 -3.46
N LEU A 41 -20.58 -7.96 -4.03
CA LEU A 41 -21.56 -6.86 -4.09
C LEU A 41 -22.62 -7.05 -5.18
N PHE A 42 -22.24 -7.61 -6.33
CA PHE A 42 -23.12 -7.71 -7.49
C PHE A 42 -23.35 -9.15 -7.98
N HIS A 43 -22.67 -10.16 -7.40
CA HIS A 43 -22.68 -11.54 -7.91
C HIS A 43 -22.29 -11.64 -9.41
N ILE A 44 -21.44 -10.72 -9.88
CA ILE A 44 -20.97 -10.62 -11.27
C ILE A 44 -19.66 -11.42 -11.44
N PRO A 45 -19.40 -12.01 -12.62
CA PRO A 45 -18.17 -12.76 -12.90
C PRO A 45 -16.89 -11.95 -12.69
N ALA A 46 -15.85 -12.66 -12.23
CA ALA A 46 -14.53 -12.12 -11.87
C ALA A 46 -13.87 -11.22 -12.93
N TRP A 47 -14.14 -11.47 -14.22
CA TRP A 47 -13.62 -10.68 -15.33
C TRP A 47 -13.98 -9.18 -15.23
N ALA A 48 -15.15 -8.85 -14.68
CA ALA A 48 -15.55 -7.46 -14.49
C ALA A 48 -14.69 -6.75 -13.43
N GLY A 49 -14.32 -7.46 -12.35
CA GLY A 49 -13.45 -6.91 -11.30
C GLY A 49 -12.03 -6.62 -11.79
N VAL A 50 -11.48 -7.52 -12.62
CA VAL A 50 -10.16 -7.30 -13.25
C VAL A 50 -10.19 -6.08 -14.17
N LEU A 51 -11.24 -5.93 -15.00
CA LEU A 51 -11.39 -4.76 -15.86
C LEU A 51 -11.53 -3.46 -15.07
N LEU A 52 -12.25 -3.48 -13.94
CA LEU A 52 -12.43 -2.33 -13.08
C LEU A 52 -11.11 -1.91 -12.41
N SER A 53 -10.30 -2.87 -11.95
CA SER A 53 -8.99 -2.61 -11.38
C SER A 53 -8.03 -2.00 -12.42
N GLY A 54 -7.95 -2.57 -13.62
CA GLY A 54 -7.18 -1.97 -14.71
C GLY A 54 -7.66 -0.56 -15.09
N SER A 55 -8.98 -0.34 -15.09
CA SER A 55 -9.57 0.99 -15.31
C SER A 55 -9.21 1.97 -14.20
N SER A 56 -9.15 1.54 -12.94
CA SER A 56 -8.72 2.36 -11.79
C SER A 56 -7.28 2.85 -11.94
N THR A 57 -6.36 1.96 -12.34
CA THR A 57 -4.95 2.32 -12.58
C THR A 57 -4.81 3.29 -13.75
N LEU A 58 -5.54 3.06 -14.84
CA LEU A 58 -5.58 4.00 -15.98
C LEU A 58 -6.18 5.35 -15.59
N LEU A 59 -7.21 5.37 -14.74
CA LEU A 59 -7.83 6.58 -14.24
C LEU A 59 -6.85 7.39 -13.37
N LEU A 60 -6.10 6.72 -12.49
CA LEU A 60 -5.05 7.35 -11.69
C LEU A 60 -3.92 7.91 -12.58
N LEU A 61 -3.47 7.15 -13.59
CA LEU A 61 -2.43 7.59 -14.53
C LEU A 61 -2.90 8.78 -15.38
N GLY A 62 -4.15 8.75 -15.84
CA GLY A 62 -4.78 9.88 -16.53
C GLY A 62 -4.87 11.11 -15.63
N LEU A 63 -5.21 10.93 -14.36
CA LEU A 63 -5.31 12.03 -13.39
C LEU A 63 -3.96 12.62 -13.00
N GLN A 64 -2.87 11.84 -13.06
CA GLN A 64 -1.50 12.37 -12.88
C GLN A 64 -1.17 13.45 -13.92
N ARG A 65 -1.69 13.34 -15.15
CA ARG A 65 -1.51 14.37 -16.20
C ARG A 65 -2.17 15.71 -15.85
N PHE A 66 -3.21 15.71 -15.01
CA PHE A 66 -3.94 16.90 -14.58
C PHE A 66 -3.31 17.61 -13.37
N GLY A 67 -2.22 17.07 -12.81
CA GLY A 67 -1.39 17.73 -11.81
C GLY A 67 -1.50 17.17 -10.39
N VAL A 68 -0.41 17.32 -9.63
CA VAL A 68 -0.20 16.72 -8.30
C VAL A 68 -1.23 17.11 -7.24
N ARG A 69 -1.89 18.27 -7.38
CA ARG A 69 -2.91 18.72 -6.42
C ARG A 69 -4.17 17.85 -6.47
N LYS A 70 -4.60 17.44 -7.68
CA LYS A 70 -5.80 16.61 -7.86
C LYS A 70 -5.55 15.18 -7.38
N LEU A 71 -4.37 14.65 -7.67
CA LEU A 71 -3.96 13.32 -7.22
C LEU A 71 -4.01 13.18 -5.69
N LYS A 72 -3.45 14.16 -4.95
CA LYS A 72 -3.45 14.13 -3.48
C LYS A 72 -4.86 14.10 -2.89
N ILE A 73 -5.80 14.86 -3.47
CA ILE A 73 -7.19 14.89 -3.00
C ILE A 73 -7.86 13.54 -3.23
N VAL A 74 -7.68 12.93 -4.41
CA VAL A 74 -8.28 11.62 -4.71
C VAL A 74 -7.78 10.53 -3.75
N ILE A 75 -6.47 10.46 -3.51
CA ILE A 75 -5.90 9.50 -2.56
C ILE A 75 -6.45 9.74 -1.14
N SER A 76 -6.50 10.99 -0.69
CA SER A 76 -7.04 11.35 0.62
C SER A 76 -8.51 10.96 0.78
N VAL A 77 -9.32 11.16 -0.25
CA VAL A 77 -10.74 10.79 -0.25
C VAL A 77 -10.91 9.27 -0.22
N SER A 78 -10.13 8.52 -1.02
CA SER A 78 -10.17 7.04 -0.98
C SER A 78 -9.84 6.49 0.42
N VAL A 79 -8.80 7.02 1.07
CA VAL A 79 -8.44 6.60 2.44
C VAL A 79 -9.54 6.94 3.43
N PHE A 80 -10.18 8.10 3.29
CA PHE A 80 -11.28 8.52 4.16
C PHE A 80 -12.52 7.62 4.01
N ILE A 81 -12.84 7.22 2.78
CA ILE A 81 -13.94 6.28 2.50
C ILE A 81 -13.65 4.92 3.16
N MET A 82 -12.43 4.40 3.03
CA MET A 82 -12.04 3.13 3.67
C MET A 82 -12.14 3.22 5.20
N ALA A 83 -11.64 4.31 5.79
CA ALA A 83 -11.73 4.55 7.23
C ALA A 83 -13.20 4.66 7.70
N GLY A 84 -14.04 5.37 6.95
CA GLY A 84 -15.46 5.50 7.23
C GLY A 84 -16.21 4.16 7.19
N CYS A 85 -15.93 3.33 6.19
CA CYS A 85 -16.49 1.98 6.07
C CYS A 85 -16.11 1.13 7.29
N PHE A 86 -14.82 1.13 7.66
CA PHE A 86 -14.32 0.37 8.81
C PHE A 86 -14.93 0.85 10.14
N LEU A 87 -15.06 2.17 10.34
CA LEU A 87 -15.73 2.73 11.52
C LEU A 87 -17.22 2.38 11.57
N GLY A 88 -17.89 2.34 10.42
CA GLY A 88 -19.27 1.89 10.28
C GLY A 88 -19.44 0.43 10.72
N GLU A 89 -18.62 -0.46 10.18
CA GLU A 89 -18.59 -1.88 10.55
C GLU A 89 -18.30 -2.09 12.05
N LEU A 90 -17.30 -1.38 12.60
CA LEU A 90 -16.98 -1.44 14.03
C LEU A 90 -18.15 -0.98 14.92
N SER A 91 -18.87 0.06 14.50
CA SER A 91 -20.02 0.58 15.24
C SER A 91 -21.21 -0.38 15.20
N TYR A 92 -21.38 -1.11 14.09
CA TYR A 92 -22.44 -2.10 13.93
C TYR A 92 -22.18 -3.38 14.74
N VAL A 93 -20.94 -3.91 14.69
CA VAL A 93 -20.55 -5.15 15.38
C VAL A 93 -20.49 -4.98 16.91
N LYS A 94 -20.37 -3.74 17.41
CA LYS A 94 -20.27 -3.41 18.85
C LYS A 94 -19.33 -4.37 19.60
N PRO A 95 -18.06 -4.51 19.17
CA PRO A 95 -17.12 -5.36 19.88
C PRO A 95 -16.97 -4.88 21.33
N PRO A 96 -16.76 -5.80 22.30
CA PRO A 96 -16.49 -5.40 23.67
C PRO A 96 -15.21 -4.55 23.73
N ALA A 97 -15.38 -3.23 23.78
CA ALA A 97 -14.29 -2.25 23.71
C ALA A 97 -13.23 -2.48 24.80
N ALA A 98 -13.65 -3.00 25.96
CA ALA A 98 -12.75 -3.40 27.05
C ALA A 98 -11.75 -4.49 26.63
N ASN A 99 -12.18 -5.51 25.86
CA ASN A 99 -11.30 -6.57 25.38
C ASN A 99 -10.40 -6.10 24.22
N MET A 100 -10.89 -5.18 23.39
CA MET A 100 -10.12 -4.58 22.30
C MET A 100 -9.00 -3.66 22.83
N LEU A 101 -9.32 -2.84 23.84
CA LEU A 101 -8.35 -1.99 24.54
C LEU A 101 -7.34 -2.83 25.35
N MET A 102 -7.79 -3.88 26.03
CA MET A 102 -6.87 -4.83 26.67
C MET A 102 -5.96 -5.53 25.65
N GLY A 103 -6.46 -5.90 24.47
CA GLY A 103 -5.64 -6.48 23.40
C GLY A 103 -4.63 -5.51 22.78
N MET A 104 -4.95 -4.21 22.71
CA MET A 104 -4.01 -3.17 22.27
C MET A 104 -2.92 -2.88 23.30
N PHE A 105 -3.25 -2.86 24.60
CA PHE A 105 -2.30 -2.51 25.67
C PHE A 105 -1.51 -3.71 26.21
N PHE A 106 -2.13 -4.90 26.22
CA PHE A 106 -1.50 -6.15 26.62
C PHE A 106 -1.64 -7.15 25.47
N PRO A 107 -0.77 -7.08 24.45
CA PRO A 107 -0.71 -8.12 23.42
C PRO A 107 -0.30 -9.43 24.11
N LYS A 108 -1.28 -10.23 24.53
CA LYS A 108 -1.05 -11.58 25.02
C LYS A 108 -0.68 -12.44 23.81
N LEU A 109 0.63 -12.62 23.57
CA LEU A 109 1.14 -13.67 22.69
C LEU A 109 0.93 -15.04 23.36
N SER A 110 -0.33 -15.44 23.56
CA SER A 110 -0.67 -16.75 24.14
C SER A 110 -0.77 -17.85 23.09
N GLY A 111 0.14 -17.85 22.11
CA GLY A 111 0.20 -18.88 21.08
C GLY A 111 1.46 -18.78 20.23
N GLN A 112 2.06 -19.94 19.93
CA GLN A 112 3.26 -20.08 19.08
C GLN A 112 3.04 -19.57 17.64
N SER A 113 1.79 -19.35 17.23
CA SER A 113 1.36 -18.78 15.95
C SER A 113 1.17 -17.25 15.96
N ALA A 114 1.11 -16.61 17.13
CA ALA A 114 0.84 -15.17 17.24
C ALA A 114 2.01 -14.32 16.72
N SER A 115 3.24 -14.77 16.92
CA SER A 115 4.45 -14.13 16.38
C SER A 115 4.49 -14.19 14.85
N GLY A 116 4.11 -15.33 14.26
CA GLY A 116 4.05 -15.50 12.80
C GLY A 116 3.03 -14.56 12.14
N VAL A 117 1.84 -14.42 12.75
CA VAL A 117 0.81 -13.47 12.28
C VAL A 117 1.27 -12.03 12.43
N ALA A 118 1.94 -11.68 13.54
CA ALA A 118 2.47 -10.34 13.74
C ALA A 118 3.54 -9.97 12.70
N ILE A 119 4.46 -10.90 12.41
CA ILE A 119 5.48 -10.71 11.37
C ILE A 119 4.83 -10.60 9.98
N ALA A 120 3.83 -11.43 9.68
CA ALA A 120 3.09 -11.37 8.42
C ALA A 120 2.34 -10.03 8.26
N LEU A 121 1.71 -9.53 9.32
CA LEU A 121 1.03 -8.24 9.31
C LEU A 121 2.02 -7.09 9.09
N LEU A 122 3.18 -7.13 9.77
CA LEU A 122 4.24 -6.14 9.56
C LEU A 122 4.76 -6.17 8.11
N GLY A 123 4.98 -7.35 7.54
CA GLY A 123 5.40 -7.52 6.16
C GLY A 123 4.39 -6.98 5.14
N ALA A 124 3.09 -7.12 5.42
CA ALA A 124 2.03 -6.60 4.56
C ALA A 124 1.88 -5.07 4.61
N LEU A 125 2.21 -4.43 5.73
CA LEU A 125 2.07 -2.97 5.91
C LEU A 125 3.27 -2.18 5.37
N ILE A 126 4.44 -2.80 5.29
CA ILE A 126 5.66 -2.13 4.86
C ILE A 126 5.78 -2.25 3.34
N MET A 127 5.42 -1.20 2.59
CA MET A 127 5.65 -1.11 1.15
C MET A 127 7.04 -0.50 0.89
N PRO A 128 8.07 -1.30 0.54
CA PRO A 128 9.45 -0.83 0.47
C PRO A 128 9.65 0.24 -0.62
N HIS A 129 8.91 0.15 -1.73
CA HIS A 129 9.01 1.11 -2.83
C HIS A 129 8.58 2.53 -2.42
N ASN A 130 7.68 2.68 -1.46
CA ASN A 130 7.24 4.00 -1.01
C ASN A 130 8.33 4.70 -0.17
N LEU A 131 9.18 3.94 0.54
CA LEU A 131 10.37 4.47 1.23
C LEU A 131 11.41 5.00 0.23
N PHE A 132 11.60 4.31 -0.90
CA PHE A 132 12.47 4.78 -1.98
C PHE A 132 11.92 6.07 -2.62
N LEU A 133 10.61 6.16 -2.87
CA LEU A 133 9.98 7.35 -3.44
C LEU A 133 10.06 8.56 -2.50
N HIS A 134 9.86 8.35 -1.19
CA HIS A 134 9.99 9.40 -0.19
C HIS A 134 11.44 9.90 -0.10
N SER A 135 12.43 9.00 -0.17
CA SER A 135 13.86 9.36 -0.17
C SER A 135 14.26 10.20 -1.40
N ALA A 136 13.75 9.86 -2.59
CA ALA A 136 13.98 10.64 -3.81
C ALA A 136 13.31 12.03 -3.76
N LEU A 137 12.12 12.14 -3.16
CA LEU A 137 11.39 13.40 -3.04
C LEU A 137 12.06 14.38 -2.05
N ILE A 138 12.71 13.86 -1.01
CA ILE A 138 13.49 14.67 -0.06
C ILE A 138 14.82 15.15 -0.69
N LEU A 139 15.46 14.33 -1.53
CA LEU A 139 16.66 14.75 -2.28
C LEU A 139 16.34 15.89 -3.27
N SER A 140 15.22 15.79 -4.00
CA SER A 140 14.80 16.83 -4.95
C SER A 140 14.49 18.19 -4.31
N ARG A 141 14.30 18.25 -2.98
CA ARG A 141 14.10 19.50 -2.23
C ARG A 141 15.41 20.18 -1.81
N LYS A 142 16.55 19.47 -1.77
CA LYS A 142 17.86 20.05 -1.43
C LYS A 142 18.57 20.70 -2.63
N ASP A 143 18.29 20.25 -3.86
CA ASP A 143 18.86 20.87 -5.07
C ASP A 143 18.20 22.22 -5.45
N LEU A 144 17.17 22.64 -4.71
CA LEU A 144 16.43 23.90 -4.91
C LEU A 144 16.72 24.98 -3.85
N SER A 145 17.73 24.77 -2.99
CA SER A 145 18.27 25.81 -2.10
C SER A 145 19.66 26.24 -2.57
N PHE A 146 19.70 27.19 -3.50
CA PHE A 146 20.79 28.17 -3.60
C PHE A 146 20.53 29.32 -2.61
#